data_AF-A0A2R6G5C6-F1
#
_entry.id   AF-A0A2R6G5C6-F1
#
_cell.length_a   1.000
_cell.length_b   1.000
_cell.length_c   1.000
_cell.angle_alpha   90.00
_cell.angle_beta   90.00
_cell.angle_gamma   90.00
#
_symmetry.space_group_name_H-M   'P 1'
#
loop_
_entity.id
_entity.type
_entity.pdbx_description
1 polymer ?
#
loop_
_entity_poly.entity_id
_entity_poly.type
_entity_poly.pdbx_seq_one_letter_code
_entity_poly.pdbx_strand_id
1 'polypeptide(L)'
;MLAREPVYKNVIDDFPLASELADLVEREVVRCRTSDDLGRNPVLVTDGRLVVRIAAGNFVEHAATEDESFVSSVRAAYEERWAGADSFEIRTPARSRLRDSLTDDENLGEAVWEDFAALLRHVEADGAEVDEVTLTVIAAARNGSQLYHLSRWGKEVGLASKATFSRMKSQLEEQGIVETVRVPVEVGRPRQRLTLPDDLVEADAKSLVAALAE
;
A
#
# COMPACT_ATOMS: atom_id res chain seq x y z
N MET A 1 7.74 -3.40 16.58
CA MET A 1 6.81 -2.29 16.83
C MET A 1 5.64 -2.77 17.66
N LEU A 2 5.37 -2.11 18.77
CA LEU A 2 4.23 -2.40 19.64
C LEU A 2 3.25 -1.23 19.54
N ALA A 3 1.99 -1.51 19.23
CA ALA A 3 0.96 -0.48 19.09
C ALA A 3 -0.41 -1.02 19.50
N ARG A 4 -1.40 -0.14 19.66
CA ARG A 4 -2.80 -0.57 19.80
C ARG A 4 -3.34 -0.99 18.43
N GLU A 5 -4.29 -1.91 18.41
CA GLU A 5 -4.92 -2.38 17.17
C GLU A 5 -5.46 -1.25 16.27
N PRO A 6 -6.11 -0.18 16.80
CA PRO A 6 -6.58 0.92 15.95
C PRO A 6 -5.46 1.66 15.20
N VAL A 7 -4.24 1.70 15.73
CA VAL A 7 -3.09 2.31 15.04
C VAL A 7 -2.74 1.49 13.80
N TYR A 8 -2.71 0.16 13.92
CA TYR A 8 -2.49 -0.68 12.75
C TYR A 8 -3.63 -0.61 11.75
N LYS A 9 -4.89 -0.47 12.19
CA LYS A 9 -6.04 -0.28 11.28
C LYS A 9 -5.86 0.95 10.39
N ASN A 10 -5.48 2.08 10.97
CA ASN A 10 -5.20 3.28 10.19
C ASN A 10 -4.03 3.08 9.21
N VAL A 11 -3.01 2.31 9.59
CA VAL A 11 -1.87 2.02 8.71
C VAL A 11 -2.28 1.12 7.55
N ILE A 12 -3.08 0.06 7.78
CA ILE A 12 -3.50 -0.85 6.71
C ILE A 12 -4.51 -0.22 5.75
N ASP A 13 -5.22 0.83 6.17
CA ASP A 13 -6.14 1.60 5.32
C ASP A 13 -5.38 2.53 4.34
N ASP A 14 -4.10 2.82 4.60
CA ASP A 14 -3.20 3.59 3.73
C ASP A 14 -2.27 2.63 2.97
N PHE A 15 -2.65 2.25 1.75
CA PHE A 15 -1.92 1.27 0.95
C PHE A 15 -0.42 1.59 0.78
N PRO A 16 0.00 2.82 0.41
CA PRO A 16 1.40 3.19 0.36
C PRO A 16 2.17 2.81 1.63
N LEU A 17 1.67 3.21 2.80
CA LEU A 17 2.30 2.94 4.09
C LEU A 17 2.23 1.45 4.46
N ALA A 18 1.10 0.80 4.20
CA ALA A 18 0.88 -0.60 4.51
C ALA A 18 1.79 -1.54 3.70
N SER A 19 1.98 -1.26 2.41
CA SER A 19 2.83 -2.05 1.51
C SER A 19 4.32 -1.91 1.85
N GLU A 20 4.77 -0.73 2.30
CA GLU A 20 6.13 -0.53 2.81
C GLU A 20 6.36 -1.22 4.16
N LEU A 21 5.38 -1.15 5.06
CA LEU A 21 5.44 -1.88 6.32
C LEU A 21 5.50 -3.39 6.06
N ALA A 22 4.72 -3.89 5.09
CA ALA A 22 4.77 -5.29 4.66
C ALA A 22 6.17 -5.67 4.13
N ASP A 23 6.83 -4.83 3.32
CA ASP A 23 8.22 -5.07 2.90
C ASP A 23 9.18 -5.19 4.11
N LEU A 24 9.01 -4.36 5.13
CA LEU A 24 9.84 -4.39 6.35
C LEU A 24 9.56 -5.64 7.20
N VAL A 25 8.32 -6.12 7.20
CA VAL A 25 7.92 -7.36 7.89
C VAL A 25 8.45 -8.59 7.16
N GLU A 26 8.30 -8.67 5.83
CA GLU A 26 8.82 -9.78 5.03
C GLU A 26 10.35 -9.89 5.10
N ARG A 27 11.05 -8.74 5.21
CA ARG A 27 12.51 -8.70 5.44
C ARG A 27 12.93 -8.93 6.89
N GLU A 28 11.98 -9.24 7.78
CA GLU A 28 12.19 -9.45 9.22
C GLU A 28 12.82 -8.27 9.97
N VAL A 29 12.82 -7.08 9.38
CA VAL A 29 13.33 -5.83 10.00
C VAL A 29 12.35 -5.32 11.04
N VAL A 30 11.06 -5.46 10.79
CA VAL A 30 9.98 -5.07 11.70
C VAL A 30 9.12 -6.27 12.02
N ARG A 31 8.76 -6.39 13.30
CA ARG A 31 7.70 -7.30 13.77
C ARG A 31 6.58 -6.44 14.35
N CYS A 32 5.33 -6.75 14.05
CA CYS A 32 4.17 -6.00 14.53
C CYS A 32 3.47 -6.78 15.65
N ARG A 33 3.25 -6.13 16.79
CA ARG A 33 2.50 -6.70 17.92
C ARG A 33 1.50 -5.72 18.50
N THR A 34 0.43 -6.24 19.08
CA THR A 34 -0.67 -5.46 19.69
C THR A 34 -0.65 -5.51 21.21
N SER A 35 -0.84 -4.36 21.84
CA SER A 35 -1.03 -4.24 23.28
C SER A 35 -1.88 -3.01 23.61
N ASP A 36 -2.81 -3.15 24.56
CA ASP A 36 -3.59 -2.02 25.09
C ASP A 36 -2.88 -1.30 26.25
N ASP A 37 -1.94 -1.98 26.91
CA ASP A 37 -1.12 -1.44 28.01
C ASP A 37 0.06 -0.61 27.47
N LEU A 38 -0.28 0.45 26.74
CA LEU A 38 0.66 1.40 26.18
C LEU A 38 0.48 2.79 26.78
N GLY A 39 1.61 3.47 26.98
CA GLY A 39 1.64 4.87 27.37
C GLY A 39 0.91 5.78 26.37
N ARG A 40 0.64 7.02 26.76
CA ARG A 40 -0.03 8.00 25.88
C ARG A 40 0.86 8.46 24.73
N ASN A 41 2.17 8.55 24.97
CA ASN A 41 3.12 9.06 24.02
C ASN A 41 3.86 7.90 23.33
N PRO A 42 4.04 7.96 22.00
CA PRO A 42 4.95 7.05 21.31
C PRO A 42 6.37 7.20 21.86
N VAL A 43 7.05 6.07 22.04
CA VAL A 43 8.43 6.00 22.52
C VAL A 43 9.25 5.19 21.53
N LEU A 44 10.42 5.71 21.17
CA LEU A 44 11.48 4.98 20.46
C LEU A 44 12.60 4.70 21.46
N VAL A 45 12.93 3.42 21.64
CA VAL A 45 13.98 2.98 22.57
C VAL A 45 15.01 2.17 21.80
N THR A 46 16.28 2.56 21.90
CA THR A 46 17.44 1.80 21.41
C THR A 46 18.25 1.26 22.60
N ASP A 47 19.43 0.71 22.36
CA ASP A 47 20.29 0.19 23.44
C ASP A 47 20.80 1.30 24.38
N GLY A 48 20.96 2.53 23.89
CA GLY A 48 21.54 3.63 24.65
C GLY A 48 20.78 4.95 24.60
N ARG A 49 19.62 4.99 23.93
CA ARG A 49 18.86 6.23 23.76
C ARG A 49 17.37 5.97 23.80
N LEU A 50 16.66 6.86 24.47
CA LEU A 50 15.21 6.90 24.50
C LEU A 50 14.73 8.24 23.95
N VAL A 51 13.75 8.21 23.07
CA VAL A 51 13.09 9.38 22.50
C VAL A 51 11.59 9.25 22.70
N VAL A 52 10.96 10.27 23.28
CA VAL A 52 9.51 10.36 23.45
C VAL A 52 9.01 11.50 22.58
N ARG A 53 7.96 11.22 21.78
CA ARG A 53 7.24 12.26 21.04
C ARG A 53 6.23 12.94 21.98
N ILE A 54 6.29 14.26 22.07
CA ILE A 54 5.41 15.09 22.88
C ILE A 54 4.56 15.92 21.93
N ALA A 55 3.23 15.78 22.00
CA ALA A 55 2.29 16.56 21.21
C ALA A 55 1.42 17.43 22.13
N ALA A 56 1.36 18.74 21.86
CA ALA A 56 0.54 19.71 22.57
C ALA A 56 -0.12 20.68 21.58
N GLY A 57 -1.39 20.43 21.24
CA GLY A 57 -2.08 21.16 20.18
C GLY A 57 -1.37 20.98 18.84
N ASN A 58 -0.94 22.09 18.23
CA ASN A 58 -0.21 22.08 16.95
C ASN A 58 1.31 21.92 17.13
N PHE A 59 1.81 21.83 18.37
CA PHE A 59 3.23 21.66 18.64
C PHE A 59 3.58 20.19 18.80
N VAL A 60 4.57 19.74 18.03
CA VAL A 60 5.15 18.40 18.12
C VAL A 60 6.64 18.57 18.43
N GLU A 61 7.03 18.16 19.63
CA GLU A 61 8.41 18.22 20.11
C GLU A 61 8.88 16.83 20.53
N HIS A 62 10.19 16.69 20.72
CA HIS A 62 10.79 15.43 21.16
C HIS A 62 11.62 15.65 22.42
N ALA A 63 11.41 14.80 23.42
CA ALA A 63 12.32 14.69 24.56
C ALA A 63 13.18 13.44 24.38
N ALA A 64 14.49 13.58 24.57
CA ALA A 64 15.42 12.48 24.47
C ALA A 64 16.33 12.39 25.70
N THR A 65 16.75 11.19 26.03
CA THR A 65 17.72 10.93 27.09
C THR A 65 18.63 9.76 26.71
N GLU A 66 19.85 9.82 27.23
CA GLU A 66 20.88 8.78 27.12
C GLU A 66 21.30 8.29 28.53
N ASP A 67 20.51 8.62 29.57
CA ASP A 67 20.71 8.09 30.91
C ASP A 67 20.53 6.56 30.89
N GLU A 68 21.65 5.84 31.03
CA GLU A 68 21.71 4.38 30.87
C GLU A 68 20.74 3.65 31.80
N SER A 69 20.62 4.11 33.05
CA SER A 69 19.75 3.49 34.05
C SER A 69 18.28 3.65 33.70
N PHE A 70 17.88 4.82 33.20
CA PHE A 70 16.52 5.10 32.78
C PHE A 70 16.19 4.39 31.45
N VAL A 71 17.09 4.44 30.47
CA VAL A 71 16.92 3.76 29.18
C VAL A 71 16.73 2.26 29.38
N SER A 72 17.58 1.63 30.20
CA SER A 72 17.50 0.20 30.50
C SER A 72 16.21 -0.17 31.24
N SER A 73 15.78 0.66 32.20
CA SER A 73 14.51 0.44 32.92
C SER A 73 13.30 0.50 32.00
N VAL A 74 13.23 1.50 31.11
CA VAL A 74 12.12 1.61 30.16
C VAL A 74 12.17 0.48 29.13
N ARG A 75 13.36 0.13 28.64
CA ARG A 75 13.54 -0.97 27.69
C ARG A 75 13.02 -2.29 28.27
N ALA A 76 13.44 -2.66 29.48
CA ALA A 76 12.98 -3.87 30.16
C ALA A 76 11.45 -3.91 30.30
N ALA A 77 10.83 -2.78 30.65
CA ALA A 77 9.38 -2.65 30.75
C ALA A 77 8.66 -2.85 29.41
N TYR A 78 9.26 -2.44 28.28
CA TYR A 78 8.70 -2.69 26.94
C TYR A 78 9.02 -4.08 26.41
N GLU A 79 10.14 -4.70 26.79
CA GLU A 79 10.48 -6.09 26.47
C GLU A 79 9.50 -7.07 27.13
N GLU A 80 9.11 -6.84 28.39
CA GLU A 80 8.09 -7.62 29.07
C GLU A 80 6.72 -7.50 28.37
N ARG A 81 6.29 -6.27 28.06
CA ARG A 81 5.06 -6.02 27.29
C ARG A 81 5.10 -6.68 25.92
N TRP A 82 6.24 -6.60 25.24
CA TRP A 82 6.46 -7.23 23.95
C TRP A 82 6.33 -8.75 24.01
N ALA A 83 6.87 -9.38 25.06
CA ALA A 83 6.80 -10.82 25.23
C ALA A 83 5.35 -11.31 25.43
N GLY A 84 4.53 -10.52 26.15
CA GLY A 84 3.12 -10.82 26.40
C GLY A 84 2.12 -10.35 25.32
N ALA A 85 2.55 -9.57 24.33
CA ALA A 85 1.69 -8.99 23.31
C ALA A 85 1.29 -9.99 22.22
N ASP A 86 0.13 -9.83 21.60
CA ASP A 86 -0.24 -10.67 20.45
C ASP A 86 0.47 -10.23 19.16
N SER A 87 0.71 -11.16 18.24
CA SER A 87 1.23 -10.81 16.91
C SER A 87 0.15 -10.15 16.06
N PHE A 88 0.51 -9.11 15.32
CA PHE A 88 -0.36 -8.48 14.34
C PHE A 88 0.11 -8.80 12.92
N GLU A 89 -0.77 -9.36 12.10
CA GLU A 89 -0.48 -9.73 10.72
C GLU A 89 -0.87 -8.59 9.76
N ILE A 90 0.09 -8.14 8.95
CA ILE A 90 -0.16 -7.20 7.85
C ILE A 90 -0.60 -8.02 6.64
N ARG A 91 -1.87 -7.89 6.25
CA ARG A 91 -2.44 -8.63 5.11
C ARG A 91 -2.18 -7.97 3.75
N THR A 92 -1.85 -6.67 3.76
CA THR A 92 -1.48 -5.95 2.54
C THR A 92 -0.20 -6.57 1.98
N PRO A 93 -0.16 -6.91 0.68
CA PRO A 93 1.03 -7.46 0.07
C PRO A 93 2.19 -6.46 0.08
N ALA A 94 3.40 -6.97 0.30
CA ALA A 94 4.65 -6.25 0.18
C ALA A 94 4.81 -5.60 -1.20
N ARG A 95 5.24 -4.34 -1.23
CA ARG A 95 5.46 -3.57 -2.46
C ARG A 95 6.50 -4.25 -3.36
N SER A 96 7.56 -4.82 -2.78
CA SER A 96 8.56 -5.59 -3.54
C SER A 96 7.97 -6.84 -4.16
N ARG A 97 7.07 -7.53 -3.45
CA ARG A 97 6.37 -8.71 -3.98
C ARG A 97 5.43 -8.35 -5.13
N LEU A 98 4.71 -7.23 -5.03
CA LEU A 98 3.88 -6.73 -6.12
C LEU A 98 4.73 -6.45 -7.37
N ARG A 99 5.86 -5.74 -7.21
CA ARG A 99 6.80 -5.50 -8.30
C ARG A 99 7.24 -6.79 -8.95
N ASP A 100 7.89 -7.66 -8.18
CA ASP A 100 8.58 -8.84 -8.70
C ASP A 100 7.58 -9.76 -9.42
N SER A 101 6.42 -10.00 -8.80
CA SER A 101 5.38 -10.84 -9.41
C SER A 101 4.72 -10.25 -10.65
N LEU A 102 4.62 -8.92 -10.76
CA LEU A 102 4.02 -8.25 -11.91
C LEU A 102 5.02 -8.20 -13.07
N THR A 103 6.29 -7.88 -12.78
CA THR A 103 7.37 -7.87 -13.77
C THR A 103 7.64 -9.27 -14.33
N ASP A 104 7.47 -10.32 -13.52
CA ASP A 104 7.63 -11.71 -13.93
C ASP A 104 6.41 -12.27 -14.69
N ASP A 105 5.25 -11.59 -14.68
CA ASP A 105 4.06 -12.04 -15.42
C ASP A 105 4.18 -11.70 -16.91
N GLU A 106 4.21 -12.75 -17.73
CA GLU A 106 4.35 -12.67 -19.20
C GLU A 106 3.27 -11.82 -19.91
N ASN A 107 2.13 -11.56 -19.26
CA ASN A 107 1.00 -10.80 -19.82
C ASN A 107 0.89 -9.36 -19.30
N LEU A 108 1.63 -9.01 -18.25
CA LEU A 108 1.63 -7.67 -17.64
C LEU A 108 2.99 -7.01 -17.80
N GLY A 109 4.03 -7.59 -17.19
CA GLY A 109 5.42 -7.19 -17.37
C GLY A 109 5.80 -5.85 -16.76
N GLU A 110 7.06 -5.46 -16.99
CA GLU A 110 7.71 -4.31 -16.34
C GLU A 110 7.02 -2.96 -16.61
N ALA A 111 6.52 -2.72 -17.83
CA ALA A 111 5.89 -1.44 -18.18
C ALA A 111 4.64 -1.13 -17.34
N VAL A 112 3.83 -2.15 -17.02
CA VAL A 112 2.67 -1.99 -16.13
C VAL A 112 3.12 -1.62 -14.72
N TRP A 113 4.22 -2.19 -14.24
CA TRP A 113 4.77 -1.82 -12.93
C TRP A 113 5.31 -0.38 -12.93
N GLU A 114 6.03 0.03 -13.97
CA GLU A 114 6.58 1.38 -14.07
C GLU A 114 5.48 2.45 -14.02
N ASP A 115 4.37 2.22 -14.73
CA ASP A 115 3.20 3.10 -14.69
C ASP A 115 2.51 3.09 -13.33
N PHE A 116 2.30 1.91 -12.73
CA PHE A 116 1.74 1.81 -11.37
C PHE A 116 2.59 2.57 -10.35
N ALA A 117 3.92 2.37 -10.39
CA ALA A 117 4.84 3.03 -9.49
C ALA A 117 4.89 4.55 -9.74
N ALA A 118 4.72 5.01 -10.98
CA ALA A 118 4.62 6.43 -11.28
C ALA A 118 3.36 7.07 -10.70
N LEU A 119 2.21 6.41 -10.86
CA LEU A 119 0.94 6.87 -10.28
C LEU A 119 1.02 6.89 -8.74
N LEU A 120 1.53 5.81 -8.13
CA LEU A 120 1.67 5.69 -6.68
C LEU A 120 2.53 6.81 -6.09
N ARG A 121 3.65 7.18 -6.74
CA ARG A 121 4.50 8.30 -6.30
C ARG A 121 3.75 9.63 -6.24
N HIS A 122 2.81 9.87 -7.15
CA HIS A 122 2.01 11.10 -7.14
C HIS A 122 0.94 11.06 -6.04
N VAL A 123 0.29 9.92 -5.84
CA VAL A 123 -0.63 9.70 -4.72
C VAL A 123 0.07 9.94 -3.38
N GLU A 124 1.27 9.40 -3.20
CA GLU A 124 2.10 9.61 -2.00
C GLU A 124 2.50 11.08 -1.81
N ALA A 125 2.90 11.77 -2.88
CA ALA A 125 3.35 13.15 -2.82
C ALA A 125 2.22 14.15 -2.51
N ASP A 126 1.04 13.92 -3.08
CA ASP A 126 -0.11 14.81 -2.96
C ASP A 126 -1.06 14.41 -1.81
N GLY A 127 -0.84 13.24 -1.20
CA GLY A 127 -1.71 12.70 -0.14
C GLY A 127 -3.12 12.38 -0.64
N ALA A 128 -3.25 11.98 -1.90
CA ALA A 128 -4.54 11.70 -2.52
C ALA A 128 -5.13 10.38 -2.00
N GLU A 129 -6.44 10.32 -1.80
CA GLU A 129 -7.13 9.08 -1.40
C GLU A 129 -7.53 8.27 -2.63
N VAL A 130 -6.56 7.56 -3.22
CA VAL A 130 -6.79 6.68 -4.38
C VAL A 130 -6.39 5.26 -4.04
N ASP A 131 -7.30 4.31 -4.27
CA ASP A 131 -7.07 2.90 -3.97
C ASP A 131 -6.09 2.25 -4.96
N GLU A 132 -5.35 1.26 -4.47
CA GLU A 132 -4.31 0.56 -5.21
C GLU A 132 -4.83 -0.23 -6.42
N VAL A 133 -6.08 -0.69 -6.35
CA VAL A 133 -6.71 -1.42 -7.46
C VAL A 133 -7.01 -0.46 -8.60
N THR A 134 -7.50 0.74 -8.30
CA THR A 134 -7.68 1.83 -9.26
C THR A 134 -6.38 2.17 -9.97
N LEU A 135 -5.29 2.39 -9.23
CA LEU A 135 -3.97 2.65 -9.81
C LEU A 135 -3.51 1.51 -10.72
N THR A 136 -3.72 0.27 -10.28
CA THR A 136 -3.37 -0.94 -11.03
C THR A 136 -4.16 -1.06 -12.33
N VAL A 137 -5.45 -0.73 -12.33
CA VAL A 137 -6.30 -0.77 -13.53
C VAL A 137 -5.87 0.29 -14.54
N ILE A 138 -5.53 1.50 -14.10
CA ILE A 138 -5.06 2.58 -14.98
C ILE A 138 -3.71 2.23 -15.61
N ALA A 139 -2.75 1.72 -14.81
CA ALA A 139 -1.47 1.27 -15.32
C ALA A 139 -1.62 0.16 -16.37
N ALA A 140 -2.51 -0.81 -16.12
CA ALA A 140 -2.84 -1.87 -17.06
C ALA A 140 -3.54 -1.35 -18.33
N ALA A 141 -4.42 -0.34 -18.20
CA ALA A 141 -5.09 0.30 -19.32
C ALA A 141 -4.11 1.02 -20.25
N ARG A 142 -3.14 1.73 -19.67
CA ARG A 142 -2.08 2.40 -20.44
C ARG A 142 -1.25 1.44 -21.29
N ASN A 143 -1.08 0.21 -20.79
CA ASN A 143 -0.30 -0.84 -21.46
C ASN A 143 -1.14 -1.80 -22.31
N GLY A 144 -2.45 -1.56 -22.46
CA GLY A 144 -3.31 -2.44 -23.27
C GLY A 144 -3.47 -3.85 -22.71
N SER A 145 -3.30 -4.03 -21.40
CA SER A 145 -3.36 -5.35 -20.75
C SER A 145 -4.80 -5.88 -20.70
N GLN A 146 -4.95 -7.20 -20.64
CA GLN A 146 -6.28 -7.79 -20.48
C GLN A 146 -6.69 -7.83 -19.00
N LEU A 147 -7.93 -7.42 -18.70
CA LEU A 147 -8.50 -7.46 -17.36
C LEU A 147 -8.47 -8.87 -16.74
N TYR A 148 -8.55 -9.91 -17.59
CA TYR A 148 -8.46 -11.30 -17.13
C TYR A 148 -7.12 -11.60 -16.46
N HIS A 149 -6.00 -11.21 -17.08
CA HIS A 149 -4.66 -11.45 -16.56
C HIS A 149 -4.43 -10.58 -15.31
N LEU A 150 -4.78 -9.29 -15.40
CA LEU A 150 -4.66 -8.35 -14.29
C LEU A 150 -5.41 -8.82 -13.02
N SER A 151 -6.68 -9.16 -13.16
CA SER A 151 -7.51 -9.59 -12.02
C SER A 151 -7.13 -10.97 -11.48
N ARG A 152 -6.52 -11.82 -12.31
CA ARG A 152 -5.94 -13.09 -11.87
C ARG A 152 -4.69 -12.82 -11.02
N TRP A 153 -3.73 -12.07 -11.57
CA TRP A 153 -2.50 -11.67 -10.89
C TRP A 153 -2.81 -11.00 -9.55
N GLY A 154 -3.67 -9.97 -9.56
CA GLY A 154 -4.05 -9.22 -8.36
C GLY A 154 -4.70 -10.07 -7.27
N LYS A 155 -5.43 -11.13 -7.65
CA LYS A 155 -5.95 -12.10 -6.70
C LYS A 155 -4.84 -13.01 -6.15
N GLU A 156 -3.94 -13.48 -6.99
CA GLU A 156 -2.86 -14.40 -6.63
C GLU A 156 -1.85 -13.75 -5.66
N VAL A 157 -1.55 -12.47 -5.84
CA VAL A 157 -0.67 -11.70 -4.95
C VAL A 157 -1.37 -11.18 -3.69
N GLY A 158 -2.70 -11.35 -3.61
CA GLY A 158 -3.48 -10.88 -2.46
C GLY A 158 -3.85 -9.40 -2.48
N LEU A 159 -3.70 -8.71 -3.61
CA LEU A 159 -4.07 -7.30 -3.76
C LEU A 159 -5.58 -7.11 -3.65
N ALA A 160 -6.36 -7.81 -4.49
CA ALA A 160 -7.81 -7.73 -4.43
C ALA A 160 -8.51 -8.90 -5.15
N SER A 161 -9.81 -9.06 -4.88
CA SER A 161 -10.65 -10.03 -5.57
C SER A 161 -10.91 -9.64 -7.04
N LYS A 162 -11.18 -10.63 -7.90
CA LYS A 162 -11.61 -10.37 -9.30
C LYS A 162 -12.85 -9.48 -9.39
N ALA A 163 -13.76 -9.60 -8.44
CA ALA A 163 -14.96 -8.77 -8.36
C ALA A 163 -14.62 -7.32 -8.03
N THR A 164 -13.60 -7.07 -7.19
CA THR A 164 -13.10 -5.73 -6.89
C THR A 164 -12.50 -5.09 -8.14
N PHE A 165 -11.63 -5.80 -8.86
CA PHE A 165 -11.10 -5.33 -10.15
C PHE A 165 -12.21 -4.99 -11.14
N SER A 166 -13.23 -5.84 -11.26
CA SER A 166 -14.37 -5.58 -12.15
C SER A 166 -15.15 -4.33 -11.74
N ARG A 167 -15.31 -4.06 -10.43
CA ARG A 167 -16.00 -2.87 -9.94
C ARG A 167 -15.20 -1.59 -10.20
N MET A 168 -13.90 -1.59 -9.84
CA MET A 168 -13.03 -0.43 -10.08
C MET A 168 -12.93 -0.10 -11.57
N LYS A 169 -12.79 -1.13 -12.41
CA LYS A 169 -12.85 -0.98 -13.87
C LYS A 169 -14.14 -0.31 -14.32
N SER A 170 -15.31 -0.72 -13.82
CA SER A 170 -16.59 -0.12 -14.20
C SER A 170 -16.72 1.33 -13.73
N GLN A 171 -16.22 1.66 -12.54
CA GLN A 171 -16.20 3.03 -12.04
C GLN A 171 -15.31 3.93 -12.90
N LEU A 172 -14.12 3.44 -13.29
CA LEU A 172 -13.22 4.17 -14.18
C LEU A 172 -13.78 4.36 -15.59
N GLU A 173 -14.59 3.42 -16.08
CA GLU A 173 -15.35 3.60 -17.34
C GLU A 173 -16.44 4.66 -17.21
N GLU A 174 -17.16 4.69 -16.08
CA GLU A 174 -18.19 5.70 -15.82
C GLU A 174 -17.59 7.10 -15.70
N GLN A 175 -16.36 7.21 -15.18
CA GLN A 175 -15.59 8.45 -15.11
C GLN A 175 -14.90 8.83 -16.43
N GLY A 176 -14.90 7.94 -17.44
CA GLY A 176 -14.20 8.19 -18.70
C GLY A 176 -12.67 8.14 -18.61
N ILE A 177 -12.11 7.51 -17.58
CA ILE A 177 -10.65 7.38 -17.39
C ILE A 177 -10.10 6.13 -18.09
N VAL A 178 -10.92 5.07 -18.19
CA VAL A 178 -10.55 3.80 -18.82
C VAL A 178 -11.65 3.37 -19.78
N GLU A 179 -11.27 2.74 -20.88
CA GLU A 179 -12.17 2.07 -21.81
C GLU A 179 -11.88 0.57 -21.88
N THR A 180 -12.83 -0.20 -22.43
CA THR A 180 -12.57 -1.60 -22.79
C THR A 180 -12.93 -2.00 -24.20
N VAL A 181 -11.99 -2.72 -24.81
CA VAL A 181 -12.15 -3.33 -26.13
C VAL A 181 -12.34 -4.84 -25.98
N ARG A 182 -13.30 -5.41 -26.72
CA ARG A 182 -13.54 -6.85 -26.75
C ARG A 182 -12.46 -7.55 -27.60
N VAL A 183 -11.81 -8.55 -27.00
CA VAL A 183 -10.82 -9.41 -27.65
C VAL A 183 -11.44 -10.81 -27.83
N PRO A 184 -11.64 -11.29 -29.07
CA PRO A 184 -12.13 -12.64 -29.33
C PRO A 184 -11.23 -13.71 -28.72
N VAL A 185 -11.83 -14.83 -28.29
CA VAL A 185 -11.13 -16.02 -27.81
C VAL A 185 -11.76 -17.27 -28.42
N GLU A 186 -11.00 -18.36 -28.52
CA GLU A 186 -11.45 -19.59 -29.18
C GLU A 186 -12.67 -20.23 -28.51
N VAL A 187 -12.76 -20.16 -27.17
CA VAL A 187 -13.88 -20.72 -26.40
C VAL A 187 -14.26 -19.77 -25.28
N GLY A 188 -15.56 -19.51 -25.13
CA GLY A 188 -16.13 -18.72 -24.04
C GLY A 188 -16.46 -17.28 -24.43
N ARG A 189 -16.58 -16.41 -23.42
CA ARG A 189 -16.88 -14.98 -23.64
C ARG A 189 -15.61 -14.25 -24.09
N PRO A 190 -15.72 -13.28 -25.02
CA PRO A 190 -14.61 -12.41 -25.36
C PRO A 190 -13.98 -11.79 -24.12
N ARG A 191 -12.65 -11.72 -24.11
CA ARG A 191 -11.92 -11.04 -23.05
C ARG A 191 -11.99 -9.54 -23.24
N GLN A 192 -11.66 -8.80 -22.19
CA GLN A 192 -11.61 -7.35 -22.22
C GLN A 192 -10.15 -6.90 -22.14
N ARG A 193 -9.74 -6.12 -23.14
CA ARG A 193 -8.52 -5.32 -23.10
C ARG A 193 -8.87 -3.96 -22.50
N LEU A 194 -8.09 -3.53 -21.51
CA LEU A 194 -8.18 -2.20 -20.92
C LEU A 194 -7.40 -1.23 -21.82
N THR A 195 -7.93 -0.03 -22.03
CA THR A 195 -7.26 1.06 -22.78
C THR A 195 -7.53 2.39 -22.09
N LEU A 196 -6.66 3.38 -22.27
CA LEU A 196 -7.00 4.77 -21.97
C LEU A 196 -7.80 5.36 -23.16
N PRO A 197 -8.75 6.26 -22.92
CA PRO A 197 -9.38 7.03 -24.00
C PRO A 197 -8.36 7.95 -24.69
N ASP A 198 -8.63 8.30 -25.95
CA ASP A 198 -7.70 9.00 -26.86
C ASP A 198 -7.12 10.30 -26.29
N ASP A 199 -7.88 11.03 -25.48
CA ASP A 199 -7.47 12.28 -24.83
C ASP A 199 -6.55 12.08 -23.62
N LEU A 200 -6.48 10.86 -23.08
CA LEU A 200 -5.66 10.50 -21.92
C LEU A 200 -4.45 9.63 -22.26
N VAL A 201 -4.30 9.15 -23.50
CA VAL A 201 -3.18 8.28 -23.92
C VAL A 201 -1.82 8.93 -23.65
N GLU A 202 -1.69 10.23 -23.93
CA GLU A 202 -0.46 11.01 -23.74
C GLU A 202 -0.36 11.67 -22.35
N ALA A 203 -1.36 11.47 -21.48
CA ALA A 203 -1.36 12.06 -20.15
C ALA A 203 -0.21 11.49 -19.30
N ASP A 204 0.47 12.35 -18.56
CA ASP A 204 1.44 11.90 -17.57
C ASP A 204 0.74 11.33 -16.32
N ALA A 205 1.50 10.61 -15.48
CA ALA A 205 0.95 9.97 -14.29
C ALA A 205 0.29 10.99 -13.34
N LYS A 206 0.84 12.21 -13.25
CA LYS A 206 0.28 13.28 -12.43
C LYS A 206 -1.11 13.70 -12.91
N SER A 207 -1.26 13.90 -14.22
CA SER A 207 -2.53 14.31 -14.82
C SER A 207 -3.59 13.22 -14.67
N LEU A 208 -3.20 11.95 -14.80
CA LEU A 208 -4.11 10.81 -14.55
C LEU A 208 -4.58 10.75 -13.10
N VAL A 209 -3.70 10.97 -12.11
CA VAL A 209 -4.09 11.03 -10.70
C VAL A 209 -5.01 12.23 -10.43
N ALA A 210 -4.72 13.39 -11.03
CA ALA A 210 -5.56 14.58 -10.89
C ALA A 210 -6.99 14.35 -11.44
N ALA A 211 -7.12 13.63 -12.55
CA ALA A 211 -8.41 13.30 -13.16
C ALA A 211 -9.29 12.37 -12.30
N LEU A 212 -8.72 11.68 -11.31
CA LEU A 212 -9.48 10.84 -10.36
C LEU A 212 -10.09 11.65 -9.21
N ALA A 213 -9.62 12.88 -8.99
CA ALA A 213 -10.06 13.74 -7.90
C ALA A 213 -11.23 14.67 -8.28
N GLU A 214 -11.67 14.63 -9.56
CA GLU A 214 -12.80 15.40 -10.10
C GLU A 214 -14.13 14.62 -10.06
#